data_AF-A0A534EAR8-F1
#
_entry.id   AF-A0A534EAR8-F1
#
_cell.length_a   1.000
_cell.length_b   1.000
_cell.length_c   1.000
_cell.angle_alpha   90.00
_cell.angle_beta   90.00
_cell.angle_gamma   90.00
#
_symmetry.space_group_name_H-M   'P 1'
#
loop_
_entity.id
_entity.type
_entity.pdbx_description
1 polymer ?
#
loop_
_entity_poly.entity_id
_entity_poly.type
_entity_poly.pdbx_seq_one_letter_code
_entity_poly.pdbx_strand_id
1 'polypeptide(L)'
;GLVFLGFPLHPAGAPSESRARHLFDVEIPMLFLQGARDALAERGLLETVVARLGARATLRLVEDADHSFHVPARSGRSDEEVRGELWRALNEWIGSWQ
;
A
#
# COMPACT_ATOMS: atom_id res chain seq x y z
N GLY A 1 3.36 14.81 4.03
CA GLY A 1 2.36 13.79 3.65
C GLY A 1 2.45 12.59 4.56
N LEU A 2 1.59 11.59 4.34
CA LEU A 2 1.54 10.35 5.12
C LEU A 2 2.05 9.17 4.30
N VAL A 3 2.69 8.21 4.95
CA VAL A 3 3.12 6.95 4.34
C VAL A 3 2.53 5.81 5.14
N PHE A 4 1.83 4.91 4.45
CA PHE A 4 1.27 3.70 5.02
C PHE A 4 2.07 2.50 4.51
N LEU A 5 2.60 1.71 5.45
CA LEU A 5 3.26 0.44 5.18
C LEU A 5 2.30 -0.68 5.57
N GLY A 6 1.63 -1.29 4.58
CA GLY A 6 0.58 -2.27 4.84
C GLY A 6 -0.63 -1.63 5.54
N PHE A 7 -1.42 -0.82 4.82
CA PHE A 7 -2.60 -0.20 5.41
C PHE A 7 -3.69 -1.26 5.66
N PRO A 8 -4.13 -1.50 6.91
CA PRO A 8 -5.07 -2.57 7.22
C PRO A 8 -6.50 -2.14 6.93
N LEU A 9 -6.84 -2.04 5.63
CA LEU A 9 -8.12 -1.58 5.09
C LEU A 9 -9.32 -2.28 5.75
N HIS A 10 -9.19 -3.56 6.07
CA HIS A 10 -10.19 -4.35 6.78
C HIS A 10 -9.57 -5.51 7.59
N PRO A 11 -10.32 -6.14 8.50
CA PRO A 11 -9.92 -7.41 9.09
C PRO A 11 -9.80 -8.52 8.02
N ALA A 12 -8.91 -9.49 8.23
CA ALA A 12 -8.81 -10.67 7.37
C ALA A 12 -10.15 -11.43 7.33
N GLY A 13 -10.59 -11.81 6.12
CA GLY A 13 -11.85 -12.53 5.92
C GLY A 13 -13.12 -11.67 6.06
N ALA A 14 -13.00 -10.36 6.27
CA ALA A 14 -14.14 -9.44 6.32
C ALA A 14 -13.91 -8.20 5.44
N PRO A 15 -13.91 -8.34 4.09
CA PRO A 15 -13.57 -7.25 3.16
C PRO A 15 -14.51 -6.05 3.31
N SER A 16 -13.95 -4.87 3.50
CA SER A 16 -14.70 -3.61 3.57
C SER A 16 -13.77 -2.40 3.40
N GLU A 17 -14.35 -1.23 3.12
CA GLU A 17 -13.60 0.05 3.08
C GLU A 17 -13.80 0.89 4.35
N SER A 18 -14.40 0.31 5.40
CA SER A 18 -14.84 1.06 6.59
C SER A 18 -13.69 1.82 7.28
N ARG A 19 -12.50 1.23 7.32
CA ARG A 19 -11.31 1.85 7.91
C ARG A 19 -10.68 2.92 7.02
N ALA A 20 -11.06 3.04 5.76
CA ALA A 20 -10.56 4.10 4.87
C ALA A 20 -11.38 5.40 4.94
N ARG A 21 -12.56 5.41 5.59
CA ARG A 21 -13.48 6.57 5.57
C ARG A 21 -12.82 7.88 6.04
N HIS A 22 -12.00 7.80 7.08
CA HIS A 22 -11.33 8.99 7.63
C HIS A 22 -10.25 9.57 6.69
N LEU A 23 -9.76 8.78 5.72
CA LEU A 23 -8.74 9.23 4.77
C LEU A 23 -9.28 10.30 3.80
N PHE A 24 -10.60 10.36 3.61
CA PHE A 24 -11.22 11.36 2.73
C PHE A 24 -11.12 12.78 3.29
N ASP A 25 -11.02 12.92 4.62
CA ASP A 25 -10.84 14.19 5.33
C ASP A 25 -9.37 14.63 5.37
N VAL A 26 -8.44 13.81 4.89
CA VAL A 26 -7.01 14.13 4.85
C VAL A 26 -6.68 14.88 3.56
N GLU A 27 -6.20 16.11 3.69
CA GLU A 27 -5.91 17.00 2.56
C GLU A 27 -4.45 16.98 2.09
N ILE A 28 -3.57 16.28 2.81
CA ILE A 28 -2.15 16.16 2.46
C ILE A 28 -1.88 14.90 1.62
N PRO A 29 -0.79 14.86 0.82
CA PRO A 29 -0.44 13.68 0.04
C PRO A 29 -0.23 12.41 0.88
N MET A 30 -0.66 11.26 0.36
CA MET A 30 -0.62 9.94 0.98
C MET A 30 0.04 8.92 0.05
N LEU A 31 0.98 8.13 0.56
CA LEU A 31 1.59 6.99 -0.12
C LEU A 31 1.16 5.69 0.55
N PHE A 32 0.59 4.77 -0.23
CA PHE A 32 0.28 3.41 0.19
C PHE A 32 1.33 2.48 -0.40
N LEU A 33 2.17 1.91 0.45
CA LEU A 33 3.06 0.81 0.10
C LEU A 33 2.43 -0.48 0.61
N GLN A 34 2.09 -1.39 -0.30
CA GLN A 34 1.19 -2.49 0.01
C GLN A 34 1.62 -3.80 -0.66
N GLY A 35 1.64 -4.90 0.08
CA GLY A 35 1.76 -6.23 -0.53
C GLY A 35 0.49 -6.59 -1.32
N ALA A 36 0.64 -7.07 -2.56
CA ALA A 36 -0.49 -7.41 -3.42
C ALA A 36 -1.31 -8.61 -2.92
N ARG A 37 -0.76 -9.40 -1.99
CA ARG A 37 -1.42 -10.54 -1.32
C ARG A 37 -1.80 -10.23 0.13
N ASP A 38 -1.89 -8.96 0.52
CA ASP A 38 -2.29 -8.60 1.89
C ASP A 38 -3.75 -8.99 2.17
N ALA A 39 -3.94 -9.90 3.13
CA ALA A 39 -5.26 -10.34 3.60
C ALA A 39 -6.06 -9.25 4.35
N LEU A 40 -5.40 -8.17 4.78
CA LEU A 40 -5.99 -7.01 5.44
C LEU A 40 -6.36 -5.90 4.45
N ALA A 41 -5.99 -6.03 3.17
CA ALA A 41 -6.28 -5.06 2.13
C ALA A 41 -6.44 -5.75 0.78
N GLU A 42 -7.65 -6.21 0.47
CA GLU A 42 -7.94 -6.76 -0.85
C GLU A 42 -7.61 -5.73 -1.94
N ARG A 43 -6.76 -6.15 -2.89
CA ARG A 43 -6.21 -5.31 -3.95
C ARG A 43 -7.27 -4.43 -4.63
N GLY A 44 -8.38 -5.02 -5.07
CA GLY A 44 -9.43 -4.29 -5.78
C GLY A 44 -10.13 -3.23 -4.92
N LEU A 45 -10.33 -3.49 -3.62
CA LEU A 45 -10.89 -2.51 -2.69
C LEU A 45 -9.91 -1.37 -2.43
N LEU A 46 -8.63 -1.69 -2.21
CA LEU A 46 -7.61 -0.68 -2.00
C LEU A 46 -7.42 0.21 -3.23
N GLU A 47 -7.34 -0.37 -4.42
CA GLU A 47 -7.28 0.36 -5.69
C GLU A 47 -8.49 1.29 -5.84
N THR A 48 -9.70 0.83 -5.50
CA THR A 48 -10.92 1.64 -5.52
C THR A 48 -10.85 2.82 -4.54
N VAL A 49 -10.42 2.58 -3.30
CA VAL A 49 -10.24 3.64 -2.29
C VAL A 49 -9.23 4.67 -2.76
N VAL A 50 -8.05 4.23 -3.22
CA VAL A 50 -6.99 5.13 -3.70
C VAL A 50 -7.47 5.96 -4.89
N ALA A 51 -8.18 5.35 -5.84
CA ALA A 51 -8.77 6.07 -6.96
C ALA A 51 -9.75 7.16 -6.51
N ARG A 52 -10.58 6.88 -5.50
CA ARG A 52 -11.52 7.86 -4.93
C ARG A 52 -10.83 8.98 -4.13
N LEU A 53 -9.66 8.71 -3.54
CA LEU A 53 -8.82 9.74 -2.88
C LEU A 53 -8.14 10.67 -3.90
N GLY A 54 -8.08 10.26 -5.17
CA GLY A 54 -7.65 11.06 -6.30
C GLY A 54 -6.16 11.43 -6.26
N ALA A 55 -5.82 12.63 -6.72
CA ALA A 55 -4.44 13.11 -6.84
C ALA A 55 -3.68 13.17 -5.50
N ARG A 56 -4.37 13.06 -4.37
CA ARG A 56 -3.77 13.04 -3.03
C ARG A 56 -3.17 11.68 -2.68
N ALA A 57 -3.52 10.60 -3.37
CA ALA A 57 -3.10 9.25 -3.01
C ALA A 57 -2.28 8.58 -4.12
N THR A 58 -1.15 7.99 -3.73
CA THR A 58 -0.31 7.16 -4.58
C THR A 58 -0.31 5.74 -4.04
N LEU A 59 -0.55 4.73 -4.88
CA LEU A 59 -0.41 3.32 -4.53
C LEU A 59 0.83 2.71 -5.19
N ARG A 60 1.57 1.92 -4.43
CA ARG A 60 2.64 1.03 -4.89
C ARG A 60 2.38 -0.35 -4.34
N LEU A 61 2.10 -1.28 -5.25
CA LEU A 61 1.89 -2.68 -4.93
C LEU A 61 3.20 -3.44 -5.10
N VAL A 62 3.57 -4.24 -4.11
CA VAL A 62 4.62 -5.24 -4.24
C VAL A 62 3.95 -6.56 -4.58
N GLU A 63 4.16 -7.02 -5.82
CA GLU A 63 3.62 -8.28 -6.29
C GLU A 63 4.13 -9.46 -5.45
N ASP A 64 3.26 -10.44 -5.26
CA ASP A 64 3.45 -11.63 -4.40
C ASP A 64 3.69 -11.40 -2.91
N ALA A 65 3.84 -10.16 -2.45
CA ALA A 65 4.11 -9.86 -1.05
C ALA A 65 2.83 -9.80 -0.20
N ASP A 66 2.92 -10.24 1.06
CA ASP A 66 1.83 -10.15 2.04
C ASP A 66 1.86 -8.84 2.86
N HIS A 67 1.09 -8.77 3.95
CA HIS A 67 1.02 -7.62 4.85
C HIS A 67 2.38 -7.21 5.44
N SER A 68 3.22 -8.20 5.75
CA SER A 68 4.56 -8.00 6.32
C SER A 68 5.63 -7.89 5.24
N PHE A 69 5.21 -7.80 3.97
CA PHE A 69 6.05 -7.80 2.79
C PHE A 69 6.89 -9.07 2.61
N HIS A 70 6.44 -10.19 3.19
CA HIS A 70 7.04 -11.48 2.93
C HIS A 70 6.64 -11.97 1.54
N VAL A 71 7.60 -12.50 0.79
CA VAL A 71 7.37 -13.14 -0.51
C VAL A 71 7.69 -14.63 -0.47
N PRO A 72 6.87 -15.49 -1.11
CA PRO A 72 7.16 -16.91 -1.16
C PRO A 72 8.41 -17.16 -2.01
N ALA A 73 9.22 -18.17 -1.67
CA ALA A 73 10.45 -18.49 -2.41
C ALA A 73 10.25 -18.67 -3.94
N ARG A 74 9.07 -19.16 -4.36
CA ARG A 74 8.70 -19.31 -5.78
C ARG A 74 8.60 -18.00 -6.56
N SER A 75 8.51 -16.85 -5.87
CA SER A 75 8.54 -15.52 -6.51
C SER A 75 9.92 -15.19 -7.12
N GLY A 76 10.97 -15.93 -6.72
CA GLY A 76 12.35 -15.66 -7.13
C GLY A 76 12.95 -14.42 -6.48
N ARG A 77 12.28 -13.85 -5.47
CA ARG A 77 12.71 -12.66 -4.73
C ARG A 77 12.85 -12.97 -3.24
N SER A 78 13.70 -12.24 -2.57
CA SER A 78 13.85 -12.22 -1.11
C SER A 78 13.11 -11.05 -0.47
N ASP A 79 12.77 -11.20 0.81
CA ASP A 79 12.16 -10.12 1.60
C ASP A 79 13.08 -8.89 1.70
N GLU A 80 14.41 -9.07 1.60
CA GLU A 80 15.37 -7.96 1.55
C GLU A 80 15.27 -7.16 0.24
N GLU A 81 15.19 -7.83 -0.90
CA GLU A 81 14.99 -7.17 -2.19
C GLU A 81 13.66 -6.42 -2.25
N VAL A 82 12.61 -7.00 -1.66
CA VAL A 82 11.31 -6.36 -1.51
C VAL A 82 11.41 -5.10 -0.64
N ARG A 83 12.06 -5.18 0.53
CA ARG A 83 12.29 -3.99 1.36
C ARG A 83 13.10 -2.91 0.62
N GLY A 84 14.08 -3.32 -0.18
CA GLY A 84 14.83 -2.42 -1.04
C GLY A 84 13.94 -1.68 -2.06
N GLU A 85 12.99 -2.38 -2.69
CA GLU A 85 11.98 -1.77 -3.57
C GLU A 85 11.11 -0.74 -2.82
N LEU A 86 10.62 -1.09 -1.64
CA LEU A 86 9.80 -0.20 -0.80
C LEU A 86 10.53 1.11 -0.47
N TRP A 87 11.81 1.01 -0.08
CA TRP A 87 12.62 2.19 0.23
C TRP A 87 12.92 3.05 -0.97
N ARG A 88 13.14 2.46 -2.15
CA ARG A 88 13.28 3.23 -3.40
C ARG A 88 11.98 3.96 -3.73
N ALA A 89 10.84 3.28 -3.67
CA ALA A 89 9.54 3.89 -3.94
C ALA A 89 9.22 5.04 -2.97
N LEU A 90 9.55 4.87 -1.68
CA LEU A 90 9.43 5.93 -0.68
C LEU A 90 10.32 7.14 -1.02
N ASN A 91 11.61 6.90 -1.30
CA ASN A 91 12.56 7.97 -1.64
C ASN A 91 12.16 8.72 -2.91
N GLU A 92 11.72 8.02 -3.96
CA GLU A 92 11.20 8.62 -5.19
C GLU A 92 10.00 9.52 -4.91
N TRP A 93 9.06 9.05 -4.08
CA TRP A 93 7.88 9.83 -3.74
C TRP A 93 8.22 11.08 -2.93
N ILE A 94 9.10 10.98 -1.94
CA ILE A 94 9.59 12.15 -1.18
C ILE A 94 10.30 13.14 -2.12
N GLY A 95 11.13 12.63 -3.04
CA GLY A 95 11.86 13.46 -4.00
C GLY A 95 10.96 14.17 -5.03
N SER A 96 9.74 13.69 -5.25
CA SER A 96 8.79 14.28 -6.21
C SER A 96 8.11 15.57 -5.74
N TRP A 97 8.35 16.01 -4.50
CA TRP A 97 7.67 17.15 -3.87
C TRP A 97 8.41 18.50 -4.04
N GLN A 98 9.30 18.59 -5.02
CA GLN A 98 9.93 19.85 -5.42
C GLN A 98 8.97 20.71 -6.25
#